data_AF-A0A1Q9W8A2-F1
#
_entry.id   AF-A0A1Q9W8A2-F1
#
_cell.length_a   1.000
_cell.length_b   1.000
_cell.length_c   1.000
_cell.angle_alpha   90.00
_cell.angle_beta   90.00
_cell.angle_gamma   90.00
#
_symmetry.space_group_name_H-M   'P 1'
#
loop_
_entity.id
_entity.type
_entity.pdbx_description
1 polymer ?
#
loop_
_entity_poly.entity_id
_entity_poly.type
_entity_poly.pdbx_seq_one_letter_code
_entity_poly.pdbx_strand_id
1 'polypeptide(L)'
;MPNYTRDGNYDINLISSGSGWLGTFAATVSSTAADILTDGEPYAPVTITTGPDSPAPDMTITGTLTEADAQALTVIADDDARTVHRIPVNTVVRFSA
;
A
#
# COMPACT_ATOMS: atom_id res chain seq x y z
N MET A 1 -15.94 -6.88 -9.68
CA MET A 1 -16.15 -5.41 -9.59
C MET A 1 -16.08 -4.87 -11.02
N PRO A 2 -16.65 -3.70 -11.35
CA PRO A 2 -16.43 -3.09 -12.66
C PRO A 2 -14.93 -2.87 -12.87
N ASN A 3 -14.41 -3.21 -14.05
CA ASN A 3 -13.03 -2.93 -14.40
C ASN A 3 -12.96 -1.48 -14.90
N TYR A 4 -12.39 -0.58 -14.10
CA TYR A 4 -12.10 0.78 -14.56
C TYR A 4 -10.74 0.76 -15.23
N THR A 5 -10.71 0.99 -16.55
CA THR A 5 -9.43 1.10 -17.28
C THR A 5 -8.64 2.28 -16.71
N ARG A 6 -7.33 2.07 -16.52
CA ARG A 6 -6.39 3.06 -15.97
C ARG A 6 -6.11 4.16 -17.00
N ASP A 7 -7.12 4.99 -17.26
CA ASP A 7 -7.10 6.01 -18.32
C ASP A 7 -6.66 7.39 -17.81
N GLY A 8 -6.38 7.53 -16.50
CA GLY A 8 -5.96 8.78 -15.86
C GLY A 8 -4.93 8.57 -14.75
N ASN A 9 -4.14 9.61 -14.49
CA ASN A 9 -3.21 9.67 -13.37
C ASN A 9 -3.94 10.31 -12.17
N TYR A 10 -4.33 9.49 -11.20
CA TYR A 10 -4.92 9.95 -9.96
C TYR A 10 -3.92 9.72 -8.83
N ASP A 11 -3.62 10.76 -8.06
CA ASP A 11 -2.86 10.63 -6.83
C ASP A 11 -3.83 10.32 -5.67
N ILE A 12 -3.55 9.25 -4.93
CA ILE A 12 -4.28 8.83 -3.75
C ILE A 12 -3.34 8.96 -2.55
N ASN A 13 -3.83 9.57 -1.46
CA ASN A 13 -3.10 9.65 -0.20
C ASN A 13 -4.02 9.31 0.97
N LEU A 14 -3.83 8.13 1.55
CA LEU A 14 -4.53 7.63 2.71
C LEU A 14 -3.64 7.79 3.94
N ILE A 15 -4.12 8.50 4.96
CA ILE A 15 -3.40 8.69 6.22
C ILE A 15 -4.32 8.32 7.39
N SER A 16 -3.85 7.45 8.27
CA SER A 16 -4.53 7.15 9.52
C SER A 16 -4.27 8.27 10.54
N SER A 17 -5.31 8.93 11.04
CA SER A 17 -5.20 10.01 12.02
C SER A 17 -5.15 9.52 13.48
N GLY A 18 -5.11 8.20 13.73
CA GLY A 18 -5.08 7.62 15.08
C GLY A 18 -5.65 6.20 15.16
N SER A 19 -5.56 5.59 16.34
CA SER A 19 -5.82 4.15 16.55
C SER A 19 -7.30 3.73 16.51
N GLY A 20 -8.24 4.67 16.56
CA GLY A 20 -9.68 4.38 16.71
C GLY A 20 -10.35 3.68 15.53
N TRP A 21 -9.70 3.59 14.36
CA TRP A 21 -10.27 3.00 13.14
C TRP A 21 -9.27 2.18 12.32
N LEU A 22 -8.18 1.69 12.94
CA LEU A 22 -7.11 0.95 12.26
C LEU A 22 -7.60 -0.23 11.41
N GLY A 23 -8.59 -0.98 11.88
CA GLY A 23 -9.17 -2.09 11.11
C GLY A 23 -9.85 -1.61 9.83
N THR A 24 -10.62 -0.53 9.90
CA THR A 24 -11.24 0.09 8.72
C THR A 24 -10.19 0.70 7.80
N PHE A 25 -9.17 1.37 8.35
CA PHE A 25 -8.07 1.93 7.57
C PHE A 25 -7.32 0.85 6.79
N ALA A 26 -6.95 -0.25 7.46
CA ALA A 26 -6.28 -1.40 6.84
C ALA A 26 -7.14 -2.02 5.73
N ALA A 27 -8.45 -2.16 5.94
CA ALA A 27 -9.38 -2.63 4.92
C ALA A 27 -9.45 -1.68 3.71
N THR A 28 -9.48 -0.36 3.94
CA THR A 28 -9.43 0.64 2.86
C THR A 28 -8.11 0.53 2.08
N VAL A 29 -6.97 0.48 2.76
CA VAL A 29 -5.65 0.34 2.13
C VAL A 29 -5.59 -0.93 1.26
N SER A 30 -5.98 -2.08 1.80
CA SER A 30 -5.97 -3.35 1.05
C SER A 30 -6.89 -3.32 -0.16
N SER A 31 -8.09 -2.74 -0.03
CA SER A 31 -9.07 -2.65 -1.12
C SER A 31 -8.62 -1.68 -2.20
N THR A 32 -8.08 -0.53 -1.82
CA THR A 32 -7.52 0.45 -2.76
C THR A 32 -6.33 -0.13 -3.52
N ALA A 33 -5.41 -0.80 -2.83
CA ALA A 33 -4.26 -1.42 -3.47
C ALA A 33 -4.67 -2.57 -4.41
N ALA A 34 -5.68 -3.38 -4.05
CA ALA A 34 -6.21 -4.42 -4.93
C ALA A 34 -6.92 -3.83 -6.17
N ASP A 35 -7.63 -2.72 -6.01
CA ASP A 35 -8.29 -2.03 -7.12
C ASP A 35 -7.26 -1.40 -8.09
N ILE A 36 -6.20 -0.80 -7.54
CA ILE A 36 -5.05 -0.29 -8.32
C ILE A 36 -4.44 -1.38 -9.21
N LEU A 37 -4.37 -2.62 -8.71
CA LEU A 37 -3.77 -3.77 -9.42
C LEU A 37 -4.80 -4.58 -10.25
N THR A 38 -6.04 -4.09 -10.42
CA THR A 38 -7.12 -4.86 -11.07
C THR A 38 -6.85 -5.17 -12.55
N ASP A 39 -6.01 -4.38 -13.21
CA ASP A 39 -5.59 -4.61 -14.60
C ASP A 39 -4.46 -5.65 -14.72
N GLY A 40 -3.93 -6.13 -13.59
CA GLY A 40 -2.85 -7.11 -13.52
C GLY A 40 -1.45 -6.52 -13.67
N GLU A 41 -1.32 -5.19 -13.75
CA GLU A 41 -0.03 -4.52 -13.95
C GLU A 41 0.51 -3.96 -12.63
N PRO A 42 1.84 -4.03 -12.39
CA PRO A 42 2.45 -3.38 -11.24
C PRO A 42 2.22 -1.85 -11.24
N TYR A 43 2.11 -1.27 -10.05
CA TYR A 43 1.89 0.16 -9.90
C TYR A 43 3.10 0.85 -9.26
N ALA A 44 3.62 1.87 -9.93
CA ALA A 44 4.67 2.73 -9.40
C ALA A 44 4.46 4.20 -9.79
N PRO A 45 4.92 5.14 -8.95
CA PRO A 45 5.49 4.90 -7.62
C PRO A 45 4.40 4.70 -6.55
N VAL A 46 4.70 3.93 -5.50
CA VAL A 46 3.96 3.96 -4.24
C VAL A 46 4.89 4.34 -3.09
N THR A 47 4.34 5.00 -2.07
CA THR A 47 5.01 5.25 -0.80
C THR A 47 4.18 4.69 0.35
N ILE A 48 4.80 3.86 1.18
CA ILE A 48 4.17 3.24 2.35
C ILE A 48 4.97 3.61 3.59
N THR A 49 4.30 4.20 4.57
CA THR A 49 4.87 4.44 5.89
C THR A 49 4.22 3.50 6.90
N THR A 50 5.06 2.82 7.68
CA THR A 50 4.66 2.00 8.82
C THR A 50 4.90 2.77 10.12
N GLY A 51 4.10 2.48 11.16
CA GLY A 51 4.17 3.20 12.44
C GLY A 51 4.31 2.31 13.67
N PRO A 52 4.49 2.89 14.87
CA PRO A 52 5.07 2.22 16.04
C PRO A 52 4.25 1.07 16.64
N ASP A 53 2.96 0.99 16.30
CA ASP A 53 2.06 -0.09 16.73
C ASP A 53 2.13 -1.33 15.83
N SER A 54 3.11 -1.37 14.94
CA SER A 54 3.38 -2.39 13.94
C SER A 54 4.33 -3.49 14.43
N PRO A 55 4.11 -4.78 14.11
CA PRO A 55 5.16 -5.80 14.21
C PRO A 55 6.32 -5.60 13.22
N ALA A 56 6.14 -4.83 12.14
CA ALA A 56 7.21 -4.37 11.26
C ALA A 56 7.87 -3.08 11.81
N PRO A 57 9.18 -2.86 11.59
CA PRO A 57 9.87 -1.66 12.06
C PRO A 57 9.30 -0.40 11.40
N ASP A 58 9.32 0.72 12.12
CA ASP A 58 8.99 2.04 11.58
C ASP A 58 9.90 2.39 10.41
N MET A 59 9.32 2.41 9.22
CA MET A 59 10.03 2.69 7.98
C MET A 59 9.09 3.34 6.96
N THR A 60 9.70 4.08 6.03
CA THR A 60 9.05 4.53 4.81
C THR A 60 9.69 3.83 3.63
N ILE A 61 8.88 3.16 2.81
CA ILE A 61 9.28 2.46 1.61
C ILE A 61 8.70 3.20 0.42
N THR A 62 9.53 3.54 -0.56
CA THR A 62 9.10 3.97 -1.89
C THR A 62 9.45 2.88 -2.89
N GLY A 63 8.54 2.55 -3.81
CA GLY A 63 8.78 1.47 -4.76
C GLY A 63 7.63 1.17 -5.70
N THR A 64 7.59 -0.07 -6.18
CA THR A 64 6.56 -0.61 -7.08
C THR A 64 5.69 -1.59 -6.30
N LEU A 65 4.39 -1.31 -6.22
CA LEU A 65 3.38 -2.23 -5.70
C LEU A 65 3.13 -3.34 -6.73
N THR A 66 3.29 -4.59 -6.33
CA THR A 66 3.12 -5.75 -7.23
C THR A 66 1.99 -6.67 -6.82
N GLU A 67 1.65 -6.71 -5.53
CA GLU A 67 0.55 -7.54 -5.02
C GLU A 67 -0.11 -6.85 -3.82
N ALA A 68 -1.40 -7.09 -3.65
CA ALA A 68 -2.17 -6.67 -2.49
C ALA A 68 -3.19 -7.76 -2.13
N ASP A 69 -3.24 -8.10 -0.85
CA ASP A 69 -4.26 -8.98 -0.28
C ASP A 69 -4.80 -8.41 1.03
N ALA A 70 -5.73 -9.13 1.64
CA ALA A 70 -6.39 -8.69 2.87
C ALA A 70 -5.44 -8.54 4.08
N GLN A 71 -4.23 -9.12 4.01
CA GLN A 71 -3.26 -9.13 5.10
C GLN A 71 -2.04 -8.25 4.82
N ALA A 72 -1.59 -8.13 3.57
CA ALA A 72 -0.35 -7.44 3.26
C ALA A 72 -0.31 -6.80 1.87
N LEU A 73 0.59 -5.84 1.74
CA LEU A 73 1.04 -5.25 0.48
C LEU A 73 2.44 -5.78 0.15
N THR A 74 2.65 -6.23 -1.08
CA THR A 74 3.98 -6.61 -1.59
C THR A 74 4.52 -5.44 -2.44
N VAL A 75 5.65 -4.87 -2.03
CA VAL A 75 6.31 -3.76 -2.72
C VAL A 75 7.76 -4.10 -3.00
N ILE A 76 8.20 -3.87 -4.23
CA ILE A 76 9.61 -3.87 -4.61
C ILE A 76 10.15 -2.46 -4.36
N ALA A 77 11.01 -2.31 -3.35
CA ALA A 77 11.63 -1.02 -3.01
C ALA A 77 12.47 -0.49 -4.17
N ASP A 78 12.51 0.83 -4.29
CA ASP A 78 13.43 1.55 -5.19
C ASP A 78 14.77 1.80 -4.49
N ASP A 79 15.37 0.72 -3.99
CA ASP A 79 16.74 0.69 -3.48
C ASP A 79 17.66 -0.04 -4.46
N ASP A 80 18.97 0.07 -4.27
CA ASP A 80 19.96 -0.56 -5.16
C ASP A 80 19.79 -2.09 -5.27
N ALA A 81 19.21 -2.71 -4.23
CA ALA A 81 18.99 -4.15 -4.14
C ALA A 81 17.63 -4.62 -4.71
N ARG A 82 16.72 -3.69 -5.04
CA ARG A 82 15.32 -3.95 -5.36
C ARG A 82 14.65 -4.88 -4.33
N THR A 83 14.80 -4.55 -3.06
CA THR A 83 14.34 -5.38 -1.94
C THR A 83 12.82 -5.59 -2.00
N VAL A 84 12.37 -6.83 -1.87
CA VAL A 84 10.94 -7.16 -1.78
C VAL A 84 10.48 -7.04 -0.33
N HIS A 85 9.53 -6.15 -0.08
CA HIS A 85 8.87 -5.97 1.21
C HIS A 85 7.45 -6.51 1.18
N ARG A 86 7.12 -7.35 2.16
CA ARG A 86 5.74 -7.75 2.45
C ARG A 86 5.30 -7.06 3.73
N ILE A 87 4.44 -6.05 3.58
CA ILE A 87 4.08 -5.08 4.63
C ILE A 87 2.66 -5.40 5.10
N PRO A 88 2.44 -5.80 6.36
CA PRO A 88 1.10 -6.10 6.83
C PRO A 88 0.21 -4.84 6.82
N VAL A 89 -1.03 -4.93 6.35
CA VAL A 89 -1.89 -3.73 6.15
C VAL A 89 -2.26 -3.03 7.46
N ASN A 90 -2.22 -3.75 8.59
CA ASN A 90 -2.50 -3.20 9.92
C ASN A 90 -1.32 -2.38 10.50
N THR A 91 -0.18 -2.34 9.81
CA THR A 91 1.00 -1.55 10.21
C THR A 91 1.11 -0.24 9.46
N VAL A 92 0.39 -0.16 8.34
CA VAL A 92 0.38 1.01 7.49
C VAL A 92 -0.29 2.14 8.24
N VAL A 93 0.42 3.26 8.36
CA VAL A 93 -0.12 4.53 8.87
C VAL A 93 -0.32 5.55 7.76
N ARG A 94 0.38 5.35 6.63
CA ARG A 94 0.18 6.12 5.40
C ARG A 94 0.44 5.28 4.15
N PHE A 95 -0.44 5.42 3.18
CA PHE A 95 -0.32 4.85 1.83
C PHE A 95 -0.51 5.97 0.80
N SER A 96 0.42 6.07 -0.15
CA SER A 96 0.35 6.99 -1.28
C SER A 96 0.62 6.25 -2.58
N ALA A 97 -0.19 6.48 -3.61
CA ALA A 97 -0.11 5.89 -4.93
C ALA A 97 -0.54 6.92 -5.98
#